data_AF-A0A835XZQ0-F1
#
_entry.id   AF-A0A835XZQ0-F1
#
_cell.length_a   1.000
_cell.length_b   1.000
_cell.length_c   1.000
_cell.angle_alpha   90.00
_cell.angle_beta   90.00
_cell.angle_gamma   90.00
#
_symmetry.space_group_name_H-M   'P 1'
#
loop_
_entity.id
_entity.type
_entity.pdbx_description
1 polymer ?
#
loop_
_entity_poly.entity_id
_entity_poly.type
_entity_poly.pdbx_seq_one_letter_code
_entity_poly.pdbx_strand_id
1 'polypeptide(L)'
;MSESERRDGPTEQAVPDVSPLEQLKQYAEDIPTCVGGDGTEEFVPDDALRELYRLALNALNAGARGEDVLEHAIMGLGSGREGRIGARMLLNAGLSLDTRVRDGTLMHHLVAWNILPLRRTDDAELTLQDILARRPKVDLRDGDAKTALHLMVESLLGDVRTADSEIGEHFIHCYPSNSSGEARRYLAQAVPLMLQAGYNPFAKDCFENSVVRMLGYAAGAYSELADASRRCNESPMPPQAPPTSYVLHPVSAQPAVSAHGPMPQIWIAVPSTEHVARLEAPVHLPYGRPPADVSPAALAKAECAKIQFGKYRGSLLKHLPEDYVGWMCGTPGFFDNKAAMLRHLAALGRVRAGPGCFARCDEWGLGWYIHKSWRAGLGACG
;
A
#
# COMPACT_ATOMS: atom_id res chain seq x y z
N MET A 1 77.33 8.08 21.13
CA MET A 1 76.95 6.80 20.49
C MET A 1 76.71 5.81 21.63
N SER A 2 75.52 5.26 21.90
CA SER A 2 74.28 5.25 21.13
C SER A 2 73.08 4.97 22.05
N GLU A 3 71.99 5.66 21.72
CA GLU A 3 70.58 5.21 21.69
C GLU A 3 69.89 4.76 22.98
N SER A 4 69.31 5.78 23.63
CA SER A 4 68.09 5.71 24.42
C SER A 4 66.88 5.38 23.55
N GLU A 5 66.44 4.13 23.53
CA GLU A 5 65.10 3.76 23.04
C GLU A 5 64.05 4.18 24.09
N ARG A 6 63.60 5.43 23.99
CA ARG A 6 62.30 5.83 24.53
C ARG A 6 61.24 5.08 23.72
N ARG A 7 60.66 4.04 24.33
CA ARG A 7 59.36 3.52 23.90
C ARG A 7 58.33 4.60 24.16
N ASP A 8 58.02 5.36 23.12
CA ASP A 8 56.78 6.11 23.05
C ASP A 8 55.65 5.07 23.08
N GLY A 9 55.04 4.92 24.26
CA GLY A 9 53.83 4.14 24.40
C GLY A 9 52.75 4.70 23.48
N PRO A 10 51.85 3.85 22.95
CA PRO A 10 50.78 4.31 22.08
C PRO A 10 50.04 5.44 22.79
N THR A 11 50.09 6.63 22.18
CA THR A 11 49.35 7.80 22.66
C THR A 11 47.89 7.38 22.66
N GLU A 12 47.33 7.22 23.85
CA GLU A 12 45.91 6.93 24.08
C GLU A 12 45.15 8.07 23.39
N GLN A 13 44.70 7.83 22.16
CA GLN A 13 43.94 8.81 21.41
C GLN A 13 42.68 9.06 22.22
N ALA A 14 42.57 10.28 22.75
CA ALA A 14 41.38 10.74 23.43
C ALA A 14 40.20 10.55 22.48
N VAL A 15 39.41 9.50 22.72
CA VAL A 15 38.20 9.22 21.95
C VAL A 15 37.29 10.42 22.19
N PRO A 16 36.87 11.13 21.13
CA PRO A 16 35.98 12.28 21.31
C PRO A 16 34.72 11.82 22.05
N ASP A 17 34.31 12.61 23.05
CA ASP A 17 33.13 12.37 23.88
C ASP A 17 31.86 12.65 23.05
N VAL A 18 31.61 11.80 22.07
CA VAL A 18 30.44 11.88 21.18
C VAL A 18 29.28 11.19 21.90
N SER A 19 28.15 11.88 22.04
CA SER A 19 26.97 11.30 22.70
C SER A 19 26.53 9.99 22.02
N PRO A 20 25.99 9.00 22.75
CA PRO A 20 25.55 7.74 22.15
C PRO A 20 24.53 7.89 21.02
N LEU A 21 23.70 8.95 21.04
CA LEU A 21 22.77 9.26 19.96
C LEU A 21 23.50 9.74 18.69
N GLU A 22 24.51 10.60 18.84
CA GLU A 22 25.33 11.03 17.70
C GLU A 22 26.18 9.88 17.13
N GLN A 23 26.64 8.96 17.99
CA GLN A 23 27.28 7.72 17.52
C GLN A 23 26.32 6.86 16.72
N LEU A 24 25.07 6.70 17.16
CA LEU A 24 24.04 5.97 16.41
C LEU A 24 23.76 6.62 15.06
N LYS A 25 23.62 7.95 15.02
CA LYS A 25 23.37 8.70 13.78
C LYS A 25 24.51 8.52 12.79
N GLN A 26 25.74 8.78 13.25
CA GLN A 26 26.94 8.63 12.44
C GLN A 26 27.06 7.21 11.91
N TYR A 27 26.87 6.20 12.78
CA TYR A 27 26.94 4.82 12.36
C TYR A 27 25.86 4.46 11.35
N ALA A 28 24.61 4.91 11.55
CA ALA A 28 23.50 4.67 10.63
C ALA A 28 23.73 5.30 9.25
N GLU A 29 24.36 6.47 9.18
CA GLU A 29 24.77 7.13 7.93
C GLU A 29 25.93 6.40 7.24
N ASP A 30 26.83 5.83 8.03
CA ASP A 30 28.04 5.13 7.55
C ASP A 30 27.81 3.64 7.26
N ILE A 31 26.62 3.07 7.52
CA ILE A 31 26.36 1.66 7.27
C ILE A 31 26.64 1.39 5.79
N PRO A 32 27.64 0.55 5.46
CA PRO A 32 27.92 0.21 4.09
C PRO A 32 26.73 -0.58 3.57
N THR A 33 25.93 0.06 2.74
CA THR A 33 24.87 -0.62 2.04
C THR A 33 25.50 -1.35 0.86
N CYS A 34 25.58 -2.69 0.97
CA CYS A 34 26.16 -3.50 -0.09
C CYS A 34 25.15 -3.57 -1.24
N VAL A 35 25.26 -2.66 -2.22
CA VAL A 35 24.52 -2.78 -3.47
C VAL A 35 25.06 -4.00 -4.23
N GLY A 36 24.25 -5.06 -4.34
CA GLY A 36 24.55 -6.17 -5.24
C GLY A 36 24.72 -5.63 -6.65
N GLY A 37 25.88 -5.85 -7.28
CA GLY A 37 26.19 -5.34 -8.62
C GLY A 37 25.27 -5.86 -9.74
N ASP A 38 24.38 -6.80 -9.43
CA ASP A 38 23.36 -7.39 -10.28
C ASP A 38 21.93 -6.83 -10.02
N GLY A 39 21.79 -5.85 -9.13
CA GLY A 39 20.50 -5.32 -8.71
C GLY A 39 19.79 -6.18 -7.66
N THR A 40 20.49 -7.12 -7.02
CA THR A 40 19.97 -7.82 -5.84
C THR A 40 19.98 -6.91 -4.60
N GLU A 41 19.03 -7.17 -3.70
CA GLU A 41 18.73 -6.34 -2.53
C GLU A 41 19.98 -5.94 -1.73
N GLU A 42 20.01 -4.67 -1.33
CA GLU A 42 21.03 -4.12 -0.45
C GLU A 42 21.05 -4.89 0.88
N PHE A 43 22.09 -5.70 1.09
CA PHE A 43 22.20 -6.50 2.31
C PHE A 43 23.12 -5.80 3.30
N VAL A 44 22.57 -5.43 4.46
CA VAL A 44 23.36 -4.93 5.58
C VAL A 44 23.96 -6.12 6.32
N PRO A 45 25.29 -6.21 6.50
CA PRO A 45 25.91 -7.31 7.23
C PRO A 45 25.34 -7.46 8.65
N ASP A 46 25.15 -8.70 9.12
CA ASP A 46 24.64 -9.02 10.47
C ASP A 46 25.39 -8.27 11.59
N ASP A 47 26.72 -8.14 11.46
CA ASP A 47 27.54 -7.45 12.45
C ASP A 47 27.27 -5.95 12.49
N ALA A 48 26.96 -5.34 11.33
CA ALA A 48 26.61 -3.93 11.25
C ALA A 48 25.25 -3.65 11.90
N LEU A 49 24.27 -4.54 11.67
CA LEU A 49 22.97 -4.46 12.34
C LEU A 49 23.10 -4.64 13.85
N ARG A 50 23.88 -5.61 14.31
CA ARG A 50 24.15 -5.80 15.75
C ARG A 50 24.75 -4.55 16.38
N GLU A 51 25.68 -3.89 15.69
CA GLU A 51 26.29 -2.67 16.17
C GLU A 51 25.31 -1.50 16.18
N LEU A 52 24.49 -1.33 15.13
CA LEU A 52 23.38 -0.38 15.10
C LEU A 52 22.45 -0.57 16.31
N TYR A 53 22.07 -1.81 16.65
CA TYR A 53 21.24 -2.08 17.82
C TYR A 53 21.94 -1.79 19.14
N ARG A 54 23.23 -2.12 19.24
CA ARG A 54 24.03 -1.82 20.43
C ARG A 54 24.05 -0.31 20.67
N LEU A 55 24.27 0.48 19.62
CA LEU A 55 24.25 1.94 19.67
C LEU A 55 22.87 2.48 20.01
N ALA A 56 21.81 1.91 19.42
CA ALA A 56 20.43 2.27 19.73
C ALA A 56 20.07 2.02 21.21
N LEU A 57 20.45 0.86 21.74
CA LEU A 57 20.28 0.52 23.15
C LEU A 57 21.08 1.46 24.07
N ASN A 58 22.32 1.79 23.71
CA ASN A 58 23.12 2.74 24.46
C ASN A 58 22.50 4.13 24.47
N ALA A 59 21.97 4.59 23.33
CA ALA A 59 21.27 5.86 23.24
C ALA A 59 20.02 5.88 24.12
N LEU A 60 19.19 4.82 24.07
CA LEU A 60 18.02 4.70 24.95
C LEU A 60 18.40 4.70 26.44
N ASN A 61 19.44 3.93 26.82
CA ASN A 61 19.94 3.87 28.19
C ASN A 61 20.55 5.21 28.66
N ALA A 62 21.10 5.99 27.73
CA ALA A 62 21.59 7.35 28.00
C ALA A 62 20.46 8.40 28.04
N GLY A 63 19.19 7.99 27.91
CA GLY A 63 18.03 8.88 27.98
C GLY A 63 17.70 9.58 26.66
N ALA A 64 18.26 9.12 25.53
CA ALA A 64 17.80 9.58 24.22
C ALA A 64 16.31 9.27 24.05
N ARG A 65 15.60 10.16 23.35
CA ARG A 65 14.17 9.94 23.09
C ARG A 65 14.03 8.74 22.17
N GLY A 66 13.06 7.88 22.48
CA GLY A 66 12.77 6.72 21.65
C GLY A 66 12.53 7.08 20.19
N GLU A 67 11.93 8.24 19.93
CA GLU A 67 11.64 8.74 18.57
C GLU A 67 12.92 8.94 17.74
N ASP A 68 13.95 9.57 18.33
CA ASP A 68 15.23 9.85 17.66
C ASP A 68 16.00 8.54 17.39
N VAL A 69 15.99 7.62 18.36
CA VAL A 69 16.63 6.31 18.21
C VAL A 69 15.91 5.48 17.15
N LEU A 70 14.58 5.54 17.15
CA LEU A 70 13.74 4.81 16.22
C LEU A 70 13.93 5.33 14.81
N GLU A 71 13.94 6.63 14.56
CA GLU A 71 14.06 7.16 13.19
C GLU A 71 15.29 6.58 12.47
N HIS A 72 16.44 6.52 13.16
CA HIS A 72 17.68 5.99 12.57
C HIS A 72 17.74 4.46 12.60
N ALA A 73 17.25 3.82 13.68
CA ALA A 73 17.24 2.37 13.76
C ALA A 73 16.27 1.75 12.75
N ILE A 74 15.01 2.22 12.72
CA ILE A 74 13.90 1.79 11.84
C ILE A 74 14.28 1.94 10.38
N MET A 75 14.78 3.09 9.93
CA MET A 75 15.17 3.22 8.52
C MET A 75 16.24 2.22 8.08
N GLY A 76 17.13 1.78 8.99
CA GLY A 76 18.12 0.73 8.72
C GLY A 76 17.61 -0.71 8.85
N LEU A 77 16.40 -0.95 9.40
CA LEU A 77 15.87 -2.29 9.65
C LEU A 77 15.52 -3.06 8.38
N GLY A 78 15.16 -2.36 7.30
CA GLY A 78 14.51 -2.95 6.13
C GLY A 78 13.23 -3.73 6.48
N SER A 79 12.57 -4.30 5.48
CA SER A 79 11.41 -5.21 5.67
C SER A 79 11.83 -6.67 5.95
N GLY A 80 13.13 -6.91 6.13
CA GLY A 80 13.73 -8.23 6.23
C GLY A 80 13.66 -8.89 7.61
N ARG A 81 14.39 -10.00 7.74
CA ARG A 81 14.54 -10.76 8.99
C ARG A 81 15.25 -9.93 10.06
N GLU A 82 16.19 -9.13 9.61
CA GLU A 82 17.04 -8.23 10.35
C GLU A 82 16.19 -7.18 11.07
N GLY A 83 15.23 -6.58 10.35
CA GLY A 83 14.27 -5.65 10.90
C GLY A 83 13.37 -6.27 11.97
N ARG A 84 12.96 -7.53 11.80
CA ARG A 84 12.22 -8.27 12.85
C ARG A 84 13.04 -8.43 14.13
N ILE A 85 14.29 -8.84 13.99
CA ILE A 85 15.20 -9.06 15.12
C ILE A 85 15.40 -7.74 15.87
N GLY A 86 15.61 -6.65 15.13
CA GLY A 86 15.75 -5.32 15.71
C GLY A 86 14.53 -4.81 16.45
N ALA A 87 13.38 -4.88 15.79
CA ALA A 87 12.11 -4.53 16.41
C ALA A 87 11.93 -5.30 17.72
N ARG A 88 12.25 -6.61 17.74
CA ARG A 88 12.19 -7.42 18.96
C ARG A 88 13.16 -6.94 20.03
N MET A 89 14.41 -6.64 19.67
CA MET A 89 15.41 -6.13 20.63
C MET A 89 14.94 -4.81 21.26
N LEU A 90 14.46 -3.87 20.45
CA LEU A 90 13.94 -2.59 20.92
C LEU A 90 12.72 -2.77 21.83
N LEU A 91 11.79 -3.64 21.45
CA LEU A 91 10.63 -3.97 22.28
C LEU A 91 11.03 -4.65 23.61
N ASN A 92 12.06 -5.48 23.61
CA ASN A 92 12.59 -6.11 24.83
C ASN A 92 13.31 -5.09 25.74
N ALA A 93 13.86 -4.02 25.16
CA ALA A 93 14.42 -2.89 25.89
C ALA A 93 13.36 -1.97 26.52
N GLY A 94 12.07 -2.31 26.39
CA GLY A 94 10.98 -1.56 27.00
C GLY A 94 10.42 -0.45 26.11
N LEU A 95 10.83 -0.38 24.84
CA LEU A 95 10.27 0.57 23.90
C LEU A 95 8.76 0.29 23.68
N SER A 96 7.95 1.35 23.76
CA SER A 96 6.50 1.23 23.55
C SER A 96 6.15 1.15 22.07
N LEU A 97 5.18 0.31 21.72
CA LEU A 97 4.56 0.28 20.39
C LEU A 97 3.85 1.58 20.01
N ASP A 98 3.51 2.39 21.00
CA ASP A 98 2.86 3.70 20.85
C ASP A 98 3.87 4.85 20.66
N THR A 99 5.17 4.57 20.76
CA THR A 99 6.22 5.59 20.54
C THR A 99 6.05 6.16 19.15
N ARG A 100 5.96 7.49 19.03
CA ARG A 100 5.84 8.15 17.72
C ARG A 100 7.16 8.06 16.97
N VAL A 101 7.04 7.82 15.67
CA VAL A 101 8.17 7.76 14.73
C VAL A 101 7.70 8.42 13.45
N ARG A 102 8.24 9.61 13.18
CA ARG A 102 7.80 10.49 12.07
C ARG A 102 6.28 10.64 12.04
N ASP A 103 5.66 10.15 10.97
CA ASP A 103 4.25 10.33 10.68
C ASP A 103 3.36 9.35 11.44
N GLY A 104 3.91 8.32 12.10
CA GLY A 104 3.13 7.26 12.75
C GLY A 104 3.67 6.87 14.13
N THR A 105 3.32 5.66 14.55
CA THR A 105 3.93 5.01 15.72
C THR A 105 4.77 3.82 15.31
N LEU A 106 5.59 3.27 16.21
CA LEU A 106 6.29 2.01 15.96
C LEU A 106 5.34 0.91 15.46
N MET A 107 4.13 0.80 16.04
CA MET A 107 3.12 -0.15 15.55
C MET A 107 2.73 0.08 14.08
N HIS A 108 2.59 1.34 13.64
CA HIS A 108 2.29 1.67 12.24
C HIS A 108 3.37 1.15 11.30
N HIS A 109 4.64 1.38 11.63
CA HIS A 109 5.77 0.92 10.81
C HIS A 109 5.90 -0.60 10.78
N LEU A 110 5.77 -1.27 11.93
CA LEU A 110 5.90 -2.73 12.01
C LEU A 110 4.86 -3.47 11.17
N VAL A 111 3.62 -2.97 11.11
CA VAL A 111 2.57 -3.59 10.29
C VAL A 111 2.63 -3.15 8.82
N ALA A 112 3.02 -1.91 8.54
CA ALA A 112 3.12 -1.39 7.18
C ALA A 112 4.13 -2.18 6.35
N TRP A 113 5.27 -2.52 6.94
CA TRP A 113 6.31 -3.25 6.24
C TRP A 113 6.05 -4.74 6.05
N ASN A 114 4.89 -5.24 6.49
CA ASN A 114 4.54 -6.65 6.48
C ASN A 114 5.63 -7.53 7.13
N ILE A 115 6.33 -6.96 8.11
CA ILE A 115 7.49 -7.57 8.76
C ILE A 115 7.07 -8.74 9.64
N LEU A 116 5.79 -8.88 9.98
CA LEU A 116 5.35 -9.71 11.10
C LEU A 116 4.83 -11.06 10.65
N PRO A 117 5.61 -12.13 10.66
CA PRO A 117 5.08 -13.45 10.37
C PRO A 117 3.94 -13.80 11.32
N LEU A 118 2.90 -14.43 10.77
CA LEU A 118 1.76 -14.89 11.56
C LEU A 118 2.07 -16.16 12.35
N ARG A 119 3.14 -16.86 11.97
CA ARG A 119 3.63 -18.07 12.61
C ARG A 119 5.12 -17.92 12.83
N ARG A 120 5.62 -18.35 13.99
CA ARG A 120 7.07 -18.44 14.21
C ARG A 120 7.64 -19.43 13.22
N THR A 121 8.52 -18.96 12.34
CA THR A 121 9.31 -19.86 11.48
C THR A 121 10.59 -20.28 12.19
N ASP A 122 11.14 -19.39 13.03
CA ASP A 122 12.26 -19.61 13.95
C ASP A 122 11.97 -19.00 15.34
N ASP A 123 12.72 -19.43 16.37
CA ASP A 123 12.63 -18.91 17.76
C ASP A 123 12.93 -17.41 17.88
N ALA A 124 13.55 -16.82 16.85
CA ALA A 124 13.95 -15.41 16.82
C ALA A 124 12.85 -14.46 16.31
N GLU A 125 11.83 -14.94 15.61
CA GLU A 125 10.90 -14.05 14.90
C GLU A 125 9.84 -13.43 15.80
N LEU A 126 9.70 -12.10 15.67
CA LEU A 126 8.61 -11.33 16.26
C LEU A 126 7.33 -11.56 15.45
N THR A 127 6.30 -12.13 16.07
CA THR A 127 5.01 -12.33 15.40
C THR A 127 4.03 -11.19 15.68
N LEU A 128 2.99 -11.07 14.85
CA LEU A 128 1.89 -10.14 15.11
C LEU A 128 1.22 -10.41 16.46
N GLN A 129 1.10 -11.67 16.88
CA GLN A 129 0.54 -12.03 18.18
C GLN A 129 1.41 -11.54 19.34
N ASP A 130 2.74 -11.67 19.22
CA ASP A 130 3.68 -11.18 20.24
C ASP A 130 3.56 -9.65 20.42
N ILE A 131 3.30 -8.92 19.33
CA ILE A 131 3.08 -7.48 19.34
C ILE A 131 1.72 -7.13 19.96
N LEU A 132 0.64 -7.79 19.53
CA LEU A 132 -0.70 -7.53 20.06
C LEU A 132 -0.83 -7.91 21.53
N ALA A 133 -0.07 -8.90 22.01
CA ALA A 133 0.01 -9.26 23.43
C ALA A 133 0.53 -8.10 24.30
N ARG A 134 1.29 -7.16 23.71
CA ARG A 134 1.76 -5.93 24.39
C ARG A 134 0.70 -4.82 24.44
N ARG A 135 -0.50 -5.06 23.91
CA ARG A 135 -1.68 -4.17 23.95
C ARG A 135 -1.37 -2.74 23.43
N PRO A 136 -0.93 -2.59 22.18
CA PRO A 136 -0.76 -1.26 21.57
C PRO A 136 -2.09 -0.49 21.59
N LYS A 137 -2.03 0.84 21.64
CA LYS A 137 -3.22 1.69 21.51
C LYS A 137 -3.77 1.61 20.09
N VAL A 138 -4.94 0.97 19.97
CA VAL A 138 -5.54 0.60 18.68
C VAL A 138 -6.05 1.76 17.82
N ASP A 139 -6.35 2.90 18.45
CA ASP A 139 -6.93 4.08 17.78
C ASP A 139 -5.92 5.19 17.53
N LEU A 140 -4.61 4.92 17.71
CA LEU A 140 -3.60 5.88 17.30
C LEU A 140 -3.62 6.01 15.78
N ARG A 141 -3.53 7.27 15.35
CA ARG A 141 -3.57 7.66 13.96
C ARG A 141 -2.25 8.31 13.55
N ASP A 142 -1.84 8.01 12.34
CA ASP A 142 -0.73 8.68 11.68
C ASP A 142 -1.11 10.07 11.13
N GLY A 143 -0.21 10.72 10.40
CA GLY A 143 -0.42 12.02 9.76
C GLY A 143 -1.59 12.04 8.76
N ASP A 144 -1.90 10.90 8.13
CA ASP A 144 -3.01 10.71 7.19
C ASP A 144 -4.30 10.22 7.89
N ALA A 145 -4.34 10.32 9.22
CA ALA A 145 -5.43 9.82 10.04
C ALA A 145 -5.67 8.29 9.90
N LYS A 146 -4.72 7.53 9.36
CA LYS A 146 -4.77 6.07 9.20
C LYS A 146 -4.37 5.39 10.50
N THR A 147 -5.02 4.28 10.81
CA THR A 147 -4.64 3.41 11.93
C THR A 147 -3.64 2.35 11.44
N ALA A 148 -2.97 1.65 12.36
CA ALA A 148 -2.10 0.51 12.00
C ALA A 148 -2.84 -0.54 11.12
N LEU A 149 -4.15 -0.76 11.37
CA LEU A 149 -4.96 -1.65 10.53
C LEU A 149 -5.11 -1.15 9.07
N HIS A 150 -5.21 0.18 8.87
CA HIS A 150 -5.23 0.76 7.52
C HIS A 150 -3.93 0.48 6.80
N LEU A 151 -2.79 0.78 7.43
CA LEU A 151 -1.47 0.60 6.80
C LEU A 151 -1.16 -0.86 6.49
N MET A 152 -1.54 -1.80 7.38
CA MET A 152 -1.39 -3.23 7.12
C MET A 152 -2.18 -3.67 5.88
N VAL A 153 -3.42 -3.20 5.76
CA VAL A 153 -4.28 -3.54 4.63
C VAL A 153 -3.79 -2.85 3.36
N GLU A 154 -3.40 -1.59 3.44
CA GLU A 154 -2.86 -0.83 2.31
C GLU A 154 -1.58 -1.46 1.75
N SER A 155 -0.61 -1.83 2.61
CA SER A 155 0.65 -2.41 2.17
C SER A 155 0.47 -3.79 1.54
N LEU A 156 -0.41 -4.62 2.10
CA LEU A 156 -0.72 -5.95 1.57
C LEU A 156 -1.56 -5.91 0.29
N LEU A 157 -2.36 -4.86 0.11
CA LEU A 157 -3.09 -4.60 -1.12
C LEU A 157 -2.27 -3.79 -2.13
N GLY A 158 -1.02 -3.42 -1.78
CA GLY A 158 -0.13 -2.42 -2.38
C GLY A 158 0.19 -2.51 -3.88
N ASP A 159 -0.46 -3.42 -4.60
CA ASP A 159 -0.32 -3.62 -6.05
C ASP A 159 -1.64 -3.50 -6.83
N VAL A 160 -2.80 -3.43 -6.16
CA VAL A 160 -4.09 -3.40 -6.88
C VAL A 160 -4.39 -2.02 -7.46
N ARG A 161 -3.83 -0.94 -6.87
CA ARG A 161 -4.13 0.45 -7.28
C ARG A 161 -3.20 1.00 -8.37
N THR A 162 -2.01 0.45 -8.56
CA THR A 162 -0.94 1.04 -9.38
C THR A 162 -0.91 0.51 -10.82
N ALA A 163 -1.61 -0.57 -11.15
CA ALA A 163 -1.63 -1.09 -12.53
C ALA A 163 -2.24 -0.13 -13.57
N ASP A 164 -2.99 0.88 -13.15
CA ASP A 164 -3.68 1.84 -14.04
C ASP A 164 -3.24 3.31 -13.88
N SER A 165 -2.26 3.63 -13.02
CA SER A 165 -1.80 5.02 -12.83
C SER A 165 -0.40 5.26 -13.42
N GLU A 166 -0.33 5.90 -14.58
CA GLU A 166 0.92 6.44 -15.20
C GLU A 166 1.56 7.60 -14.40
N ILE A 167 1.27 7.75 -13.11
CA ILE A 167 1.77 8.85 -12.28
C ILE A 167 2.33 8.26 -10.98
N GLY A 168 3.66 8.12 -10.89
CA GLY A 168 4.33 7.92 -9.60
C GLY A 168 5.64 7.14 -9.63
N GLU A 169 6.65 7.58 -10.39
CA GLU A 169 8.02 7.00 -10.39
C GLU A 169 8.83 7.22 -9.09
N HIS A 170 8.23 7.62 -7.95
CA HIS A 170 9.03 8.04 -6.77
C HIS A 170 8.75 7.34 -5.44
N PHE A 171 7.88 6.33 -5.36
CA PHE A 171 7.78 5.47 -4.17
C PHE A 171 7.46 4.00 -4.51
N ILE A 172 7.93 3.52 -5.66
CA ILE A 172 7.91 2.08 -5.99
C ILE A 172 9.19 1.47 -5.41
N HIS A 173 9.25 1.34 -4.09
CA HIS A 173 10.16 0.36 -3.50
C HIS A 173 9.50 -1.01 -3.66
N CYS A 174 10.21 -1.88 -4.36
CA CYS A 174 9.91 -3.28 -4.56
C CYS A 174 9.54 -3.94 -3.22
N TYR A 175 8.25 -4.03 -2.91
CA TYR A 175 7.82 -5.12 -2.04
C TYR A 175 7.87 -6.36 -2.92
N PRO A 176 8.52 -7.45 -2.46
CA PRO A 176 8.54 -8.68 -3.21
C PRO A 176 7.11 -9.03 -3.52
N SER A 177 6.87 -9.39 -4.78
CA SER A 177 5.62 -9.82 -5.34
C SER A 177 5.01 -10.90 -4.44
N ASN A 178 4.34 -10.49 -3.38
CA ASN A 178 3.58 -11.38 -2.53
C ASN A 178 2.46 -11.81 -3.44
N SER A 179 2.68 -12.94 -4.11
CA SER A 179 1.71 -13.56 -4.99
C SER A 179 0.36 -13.40 -4.32
N SER A 180 -0.64 -12.84 -5.01
CA SER A 180 -1.89 -12.38 -4.38
C SER A 180 -2.52 -13.40 -3.41
N GLY A 181 -2.19 -14.69 -3.51
CA GLY A 181 -2.48 -15.72 -2.52
C GLY A 181 -1.84 -15.55 -1.14
N GLU A 182 -0.56 -15.21 -1.01
CA GLU A 182 0.13 -15.05 0.29
C GLU A 182 -0.37 -13.82 1.04
N ALA A 183 -0.47 -12.67 0.38
CA ALA A 183 -1.05 -11.47 0.97
C ALA A 183 -2.49 -11.70 1.44
N ARG A 184 -3.32 -12.40 0.64
CA ARG A 184 -4.68 -12.80 1.06
C ARG A 184 -4.68 -13.74 2.25
N ARG A 185 -3.82 -14.77 2.25
CA ARG A 185 -3.69 -15.70 3.39
C ARG A 185 -3.24 -14.98 4.64
N TYR A 186 -2.36 -14.00 4.50
CA TYR A 186 -1.92 -13.16 5.60
C TYR A 186 -3.07 -12.32 6.12
N LEU A 187 -3.75 -11.54 5.27
CA LEU A 187 -4.90 -10.72 5.66
C LEU A 187 -6.00 -11.54 6.34
N ALA A 188 -6.32 -12.72 5.81
CA ALA A 188 -7.32 -13.62 6.37
C ALA A 188 -7.00 -14.08 7.80
N GLN A 189 -5.73 -14.11 8.18
CA GLN A 189 -5.27 -14.48 9.53
C GLN A 189 -5.01 -13.24 10.41
N ALA A 190 -4.43 -12.18 9.86
CA ALA A 190 -4.02 -10.99 10.59
C ALA A 190 -5.20 -10.09 10.99
N VAL A 191 -6.17 -9.89 10.09
CA VAL A 191 -7.31 -9.01 10.35
C VAL A 191 -8.12 -9.49 11.57
N PRO A 192 -8.51 -10.78 11.69
CA PRO A 192 -9.19 -11.25 12.90
C PRO A 192 -8.42 -10.98 14.20
N LEU A 193 -7.09 -11.12 14.19
CA LEU A 193 -6.25 -10.84 15.36
C LEU A 193 -6.28 -9.35 15.73
N MET A 194 -6.18 -8.46 14.74
CA MET A 194 -6.28 -7.01 14.96
C MET A 194 -7.67 -6.62 15.48
N LEU A 195 -8.74 -7.20 14.93
CA LEU A 195 -10.11 -6.95 15.42
C LEU A 195 -10.29 -7.42 16.87
N GLN A 196 -9.76 -8.59 17.22
CA GLN A 196 -9.76 -9.10 18.59
C GLN A 196 -8.96 -8.21 19.55
N ALA A 197 -7.91 -7.56 19.06
CA ALA A 197 -7.16 -6.57 19.84
C ALA A 197 -7.89 -5.23 20.02
N GLY A 198 -9.02 -5.02 19.32
CA GLY A 198 -9.87 -3.83 19.46
C GLY A 198 -9.75 -2.80 18.33
N TYR A 199 -9.00 -3.09 17.26
CA TYR A 199 -8.91 -2.18 16.13
C TYR A 199 -10.27 -2.03 15.42
N ASN A 200 -10.70 -0.78 15.20
CA ASN A 200 -11.97 -0.48 14.53
C ASN A 200 -11.80 -0.49 13.00
N PRO A 201 -12.42 -1.44 12.26
CA PRO A 201 -12.31 -1.51 10.80
C PRO A 201 -13.16 -0.45 10.09
N PHE A 202 -14.03 0.25 10.81
CA PHE A 202 -14.86 1.36 10.31
C PHE A 202 -14.26 2.73 10.59
N ALA A 203 -13.13 2.81 11.30
CA ALA A 203 -12.38 4.06 11.42
C ALA A 203 -12.06 4.56 10.01
N LYS A 204 -12.25 5.85 9.79
CA LYS A 204 -11.98 6.50 8.50
C LYS A 204 -10.63 7.21 8.53
N ASP A 205 -9.86 7.06 7.47
CA ASP A 205 -8.66 7.87 7.20
C ASP A 205 -9.03 9.29 6.72
N CYS A 206 -8.03 10.11 6.38
CA CYS A 206 -8.22 11.47 5.87
C CYS A 206 -8.92 11.53 4.50
N PHE A 207 -9.08 10.39 3.82
CA PHE A 207 -9.74 10.25 2.53
C PHE A 207 -11.14 9.62 2.66
N GLU A 208 -11.69 9.55 3.87
CA GLU A 208 -12.99 8.91 4.15
C GLU A 208 -13.02 7.41 3.77
N ASN A 209 -11.86 6.76 3.66
CA ASN A 209 -11.75 5.32 3.47
C ASN A 209 -11.69 4.62 4.82
N SER A 210 -12.49 3.57 4.96
CA SER A 210 -12.37 2.61 6.04
C SER A 210 -11.69 1.34 5.54
N VAL A 211 -11.15 0.54 6.45
CA VAL A 211 -10.57 -0.77 6.14
C VAL A 211 -11.59 -1.68 5.45
N VAL A 212 -12.86 -1.65 5.89
CA VAL A 212 -13.95 -2.39 5.23
C VAL A 212 -14.10 -1.95 3.76
N ARG A 213 -14.06 -0.65 3.49
CA ARG A 213 -14.15 -0.11 2.13
C ARG A 213 -12.94 -0.52 1.28
N MET A 214 -11.73 -0.47 1.84
CA MET A 214 -10.50 -0.90 1.15
C MET A 214 -10.56 -2.38 0.76
N LEU A 215 -10.97 -3.25 1.68
CA LEU A 215 -11.12 -4.68 1.41
C LEU A 215 -12.23 -4.95 0.38
N GLY A 216 -13.32 -4.18 0.41
CA GLY A 216 -14.38 -4.25 -0.60
C GLY A 216 -13.88 -3.91 -2.01
N TYR A 217 -13.04 -2.87 -2.14
CA TYR A 217 -12.40 -2.55 -3.42
C TYR A 217 -11.48 -3.65 -3.92
N ALA A 218 -10.65 -4.22 -3.03
CA ALA A 218 -9.77 -5.33 -3.38
C ALA A 218 -10.54 -6.57 -3.81
N ALA A 219 -11.63 -6.91 -3.12
CA ALA A 219 -12.49 -8.04 -3.48
C ALA A 219 -13.05 -7.89 -4.90
N GLY A 220 -13.57 -6.70 -5.24
CA GLY A 220 -14.06 -6.41 -6.59
C GLY A 220 -12.96 -6.55 -7.66
N ALA A 221 -11.79 -5.95 -7.43
CA ALA A 221 -10.66 -6.04 -8.37
C ALA A 221 -10.18 -7.49 -8.57
N TYR A 222 -10.13 -8.29 -7.50
CA TYR A 222 -9.72 -9.69 -7.59
C TYR A 222 -10.76 -10.58 -8.28
N SER A 223 -12.05 -10.32 -8.11
CA SER A 223 -13.10 -10.99 -8.88
C SER A 223 -12.96 -10.69 -10.38
N GLU A 224 -12.72 -9.42 -10.75
CA GLU A 224 -12.51 -9.01 -12.15
C GLU A 224 -11.28 -9.71 -12.78
N LEU A 225 -10.17 -9.80 -12.04
CA LEU A 225 -8.96 -10.53 -12.46
C LEU A 225 -9.20 -12.04 -12.62
N ALA A 226 -9.94 -12.66 -11.69
CA ALA A 226 -10.28 -14.08 -11.78
C ALA A 226 -11.18 -14.37 -13.00
N ASP A 227 -12.12 -13.48 -13.31
CA ASP A 227 -12.98 -13.59 -14.49
C ASP A 227 -12.22 -13.32 -15.80
N ALA A 228 -11.27 -12.39 -15.80
CA ALA A 228 -10.35 -12.18 -16.92
C ALA A 228 -9.50 -13.44 -17.18
N SER A 229 -8.94 -14.03 -16.12
CA SER A 229 -8.15 -15.27 -16.21
C SER A 229 -8.97 -16.45 -16.73
N ARG A 230 -10.21 -16.63 -16.25
CA ARG A 230 -11.13 -17.66 -16.79
C ARG A 230 -11.41 -17.47 -18.27
N ARG A 231 -11.69 -16.25 -18.72
CA ARG A 231 -11.93 -15.94 -20.15
C ARG A 231 -10.72 -16.22 -21.03
N CYS A 232 -9.50 -15.97 -20.53
CA CYS A 232 -8.28 -16.33 -21.26
C CYS A 232 -8.10 -17.85 -21.39
N ASN A 233 -8.48 -18.63 -20.38
CA ASN A 233 -8.37 -20.09 -20.38
C ASN A 233 -9.51 -20.78 -21.15
N GLU A 234 -10.68 -20.15 -21.25
CA GLU A 234 -11.85 -20.67 -21.99
C GLU A 234 -11.86 -20.25 -23.46
N SER A 235 -10.91 -19.42 -23.91
CA SER A 235 -10.72 -19.11 -25.32
C SER A 235 -10.45 -20.41 -26.08
N PRO A 236 -11.30 -20.79 -27.07
CA PRO A 236 -11.15 -22.05 -27.78
C PRO A 236 -9.77 -22.09 -28.41
N MET A 237 -8.95 -23.06 -28.01
CA MET A 237 -7.69 -23.34 -28.70
C MET A 237 -8.00 -23.46 -30.19
N PRO A 238 -7.23 -22.78 -31.08
CA PRO A 238 -7.34 -23.06 -32.50
C PRO A 238 -7.19 -24.57 -32.71
N PRO A 239 -7.93 -25.17 -33.66
CA PRO A 239 -7.92 -26.61 -33.87
C PRO A 239 -6.47 -27.09 -34.00
N GLN A 240 -6.03 -27.89 -33.02
CA GLN A 240 -4.69 -28.45 -33.04
C GLN A 240 -4.57 -29.33 -34.29
N ALA A 241 -3.49 -29.11 -35.06
CA ALA A 241 -3.11 -30.03 -36.12
C ALA A 241 -2.98 -31.44 -35.53
N PRO A 242 -3.36 -32.49 -36.29
CA PRO A 242 -3.37 -33.86 -35.79
C PRO A 242 -2.02 -34.23 -35.17
N PRO A 243 -2.00 -34.85 -33.98
CA PRO A 243 -0.74 -35.15 -33.30
C PRO A 243 0.07 -36.15 -34.10
N THR A 244 1.33 -35.80 -34.37
CA THR A 244 2.34 -36.75 -34.83
C THR A 244 2.53 -37.79 -33.73
N SER A 245 2.26 -39.05 -34.06
CA SER A 245 2.36 -40.19 -33.15
C SER A 245 3.77 -40.34 -32.60
N TYR A 246 3.96 -40.05 -31.31
CA TYR A 246 5.13 -40.46 -30.55
C TYR A 246 4.79 -41.69 -29.69
N VAL A 247 5.60 -42.73 -29.84
CA VAL A 247 5.55 -43.97 -29.05
C VAL A 247 6.19 -43.69 -27.69
N LEU A 248 5.44 -43.89 -26.61
CA LEU A 248 5.95 -43.83 -25.23
C LEU A 248 6.30 -45.24 -24.75
N HIS A 249 7.50 -45.38 -24.16
CA HIS A 249 7.91 -46.57 -23.40
C HIS A 249 7.34 -46.53 -21.97
N PRO A 250 7.01 -47.68 -21.37
CA PRO A 250 6.53 -47.74 -20.00
C PRO A 250 7.69 -47.57 -18.99
N VAL A 251 7.55 -46.61 -18.08
CA VAL A 251 8.39 -46.48 -16.88
C VAL A 251 7.68 -47.10 -15.69
N SER A 252 8.44 -47.90 -14.94
CA SER A 252 8.04 -48.75 -13.82
C SER A 252 7.52 -47.97 -12.61
N ALA A 253 6.57 -48.56 -11.90
CA ALA A 253 5.89 -48.03 -10.72
C ALA A 253 6.76 -48.09 -9.45
N GLN A 254 6.58 -47.11 -8.56
CA GLN A 254 6.95 -47.19 -7.14
C GLN A 254 5.73 -46.89 -6.24
N PRO A 255 5.72 -47.38 -4.99
CA PRO A 255 4.50 -47.55 -4.21
C PRO A 255 4.13 -46.33 -3.36
N ALA A 256 2.84 -46.29 -3.01
CA ALA A 256 2.18 -45.28 -2.21
C ALA A 256 2.57 -45.34 -0.72
N VAL A 257 2.76 -44.16 -0.11
CA VAL A 257 2.77 -43.97 1.35
C VAL A 257 1.55 -43.14 1.72
N SER A 258 0.69 -43.71 2.57
CA SER A 258 -0.48 -43.05 3.17
C SER A 258 -0.15 -42.53 4.56
N ALA A 259 -0.48 -41.26 4.86
CA ALA A 259 -0.85 -40.81 6.21
C ALA A 259 -1.35 -39.35 6.20
N HIS A 260 -2.67 -39.14 6.28
CA HIS A 260 -3.24 -37.88 6.78
C HIS A 260 -4.47 -38.18 7.64
N GLY A 261 -4.43 -37.76 8.90
CA GLY A 261 -5.57 -37.74 9.82
C GLY A 261 -6.49 -36.53 9.59
N PRO A 262 -7.72 -36.54 10.15
CA PRO A 262 -8.76 -35.57 9.79
C PRO A 262 -8.55 -34.20 10.48
N MET A 263 -8.69 -33.14 9.70
CA MET A 263 -8.84 -31.75 10.18
C MET A 263 -10.28 -31.48 10.67
N PRO A 264 -10.48 -30.62 11.69
CA PRO A 264 -11.81 -30.25 12.15
C PRO A 264 -12.50 -29.29 11.15
N GLN A 265 -13.77 -29.57 10.84
CA GLN A 265 -14.61 -28.68 10.04
C GLN A 265 -15.18 -27.56 10.90
N ILE A 266 -14.87 -26.31 10.53
CA ILE A 266 -15.51 -25.11 11.07
C ILE A 266 -16.65 -24.74 10.12
N TRP A 267 -17.88 -24.78 10.63
CA TRP A 267 -19.08 -24.36 9.90
C TRP A 267 -19.29 -22.86 10.10
N ILE A 268 -19.24 -22.08 9.02
CA ILE A 268 -19.66 -20.68 9.01
C ILE A 268 -21.01 -20.61 8.31
N ALA A 269 -22.04 -20.15 9.03
CA ALA A 269 -23.36 -19.91 8.47
C ALA A 269 -23.31 -18.72 7.50
N VAL A 270 -23.66 -18.96 6.24
CA VAL A 270 -23.84 -17.91 5.23
C VAL A 270 -25.32 -17.51 5.23
N PRO A 271 -25.68 -16.22 5.42
CA PRO A 271 -27.07 -15.80 5.33
C PRO A 271 -27.60 -15.92 3.89
N SER A 272 -28.86 -16.34 3.78
CA SER A 272 -29.59 -16.58 2.53
C SER A 272 -29.60 -15.38 1.58
N THR A 273 -29.38 -15.65 0.30
CA THR A 273 -29.38 -14.71 -0.83
C THR A 273 -30.73 -14.03 -1.12
N GLU A 274 -31.82 -14.45 -0.47
CA GLU A 274 -33.15 -13.90 -0.74
C GLU A 274 -33.40 -12.49 -0.15
N HIS A 275 -32.58 -12.02 0.79
CA HIS A 275 -32.78 -10.68 1.38
C HIS A 275 -32.18 -9.51 0.58
N VAL A 276 -31.32 -9.77 -0.41
CA VAL A 276 -30.63 -8.72 -1.19
C VAL A 276 -31.39 -8.34 -2.46
N ALA A 277 -32.31 -9.18 -2.95
CA ALA A 277 -32.97 -8.99 -4.24
C ALA A 277 -34.14 -7.98 -4.26
N ARG A 278 -34.42 -7.26 -3.16
CA ARG A 278 -35.60 -6.36 -3.05
C ARG A 278 -35.30 -4.85 -2.98
N LEU A 279 -34.06 -4.41 -3.16
CA LEU A 279 -33.69 -2.99 -2.97
C LEU A 279 -33.08 -2.25 -4.17
N GLU A 280 -33.08 -2.80 -5.38
CA GLU A 280 -32.48 -2.11 -6.54
C GLU A 280 -33.48 -1.89 -7.69
N ALA A 281 -34.34 -0.89 -7.52
CA ALA A 281 -34.82 -0.14 -8.68
C ALA A 281 -33.91 1.10 -8.83
N PRO A 282 -33.29 1.34 -10.00
CA PRO A 282 -32.39 2.46 -10.18
C PRO A 282 -33.15 3.79 -10.03
N VAL A 283 -32.82 4.56 -8.99
CA VAL A 283 -33.26 5.93 -8.83
C VAL A 283 -32.58 6.76 -9.92
N HIS A 284 -33.33 7.14 -10.95
CA HIS A 284 -32.88 8.08 -11.97
C HIS A 284 -32.82 9.49 -11.33
N LEU A 285 -31.64 9.90 -10.86
CA LEU A 285 -31.43 11.28 -10.41
C LEU A 285 -31.34 12.22 -11.63
N PRO A 286 -31.92 13.44 -11.56
CA PRO A 286 -31.91 14.36 -12.68
C PRO A 286 -30.50 14.94 -12.88
N TYR A 287 -29.92 14.68 -14.05
CA TYR A 287 -28.71 15.36 -14.51
C TYR A 287 -28.89 16.88 -14.44
N GLY A 288 -27.87 17.62 -13.99
CA GLY A 288 -27.87 19.06 -14.02
C GLY A 288 -28.16 19.58 -15.42
N ARG A 289 -29.05 20.58 -15.54
CA ARG A 289 -29.40 21.19 -16.84
C ARG A 289 -28.11 21.65 -17.54
N PRO A 290 -27.92 21.32 -18.83
CA PRO A 290 -26.79 21.84 -19.60
C PRO A 290 -26.73 23.38 -19.48
N PRO A 291 -25.53 23.97 -19.45
CA PRO A 291 -25.38 25.42 -19.47
C PRO A 291 -26.13 26.03 -20.66
N ALA A 292 -26.83 27.15 -20.44
CA ALA A 292 -27.72 27.75 -21.43
C ALA A 292 -27.00 28.21 -22.71
N ASP A 293 -25.67 28.34 -22.65
CA ASP A 293 -24.77 28.78 -23.71
C ASP A 293 -24.21 27.64 -24.58
N VAL A 294 -24.49 26.37 -24.26
CA VAL A 294 -24.02 25.23 -25.07
C VAL A 294 -24.86 25.09 -26.33
N SER A 295 -24.21 25.20 -27.50
CA SER A 295 -24.90 25.01 -28.78
C SER A 295 -25.44 23.58 -28.94
N PRO A 296 -26.58 23.36 -29.63
CA PRO A 296 -27.13 22.03 -29.85
C PRO A 296 -26.14 21.05 -30.50
N ALA A 297 -25.29 21.54 -31.41
CA ALA A 297 -24.25 20.75 -32.05
C ALA A 297 -23.15 20.29 -31.08
N ALA A 298 -22.75 21.15 -30.13
CA ALA A 298 -21.78 20.79 -29.10
C ALA A 298 -22.33 19.75 -28.13
N LEU A 299 -23.61 19.88 -27.74
CA LEU A 299 -24.30 18.90 -26.91
C LEU A 299 -24.40 17.54 -27.61
N ALA A 300 -24.85 17.49 -28.87
CA ALA A 300 -24.92 16.26 -29.65
C ALA A 300 -23.56 15.56 -29.77
N LYS A 301 -22.47 16.32 -29.97
CA LYS A 301 -21.11 15.77 -29.98
C LYS A 301 -20.70 15.20 -28.62
N ALA A 302 -21.08 15.85 -27.52
CA ALA A 302 -20.79 15.41 -26.16
C ALA A 302 -21.58 14.15 -25.77
N GLU A 303 -22.83 14.02 -26.21
CA GLU A 303 -23.67 12.84 -25.96
C GLU A 303 -23.13 11.55 -26.59
N CYS A 304 -22.36 11.67 -27.67
CA CYS A 304 -21.72 10.56 -28.38
C CYS A 304 -20.25 10.33 -27.97
N ALA A 305 -19.67 11.20 -27.14
CA ALA A 305 -18.28 11.10 -26.74
C ALA A 305 -18.05 9.92 -25.79
N LYS A 306 -17.01 9.13 -26.06
CA LYS A 306 -16.63 7.93 -25.29
C LYS A 306 -15.33 8.13 -24.53
N ILE A 307 -15.21 7.56 -23.34
CA ILE A 307 -13.94 7.43 -22.63
C ILE A 307 -12.96 6.60 -23.47
N GLN A 308 -11.71 7.05 -23.56
CA GLN A 308 -10.66 6.41 -24.35
C GLN A 308 -9.66 5.59 -23.52
N PHE A 309 -9.78 5.59 -22.19
CA PHE A 309 -8.79 5.02 -21.27
C PHE A 309 -9.44 4.46 -19.99
N GLY A 310 -8.68 3.65 -19.22
CA GLY A 310 -9.08 3.13 -17.91
C GLY A 310 -10.33 2.26 -17.90
N LYS A 311 -10.86 2.02 -16.69
CA LYS A 311 -11.99 1.11 -16.40
C LYS A 311 -13.24 1.31 -17.26
N TYR A 312 -13.53 2.55 -17.68
CA TYR A 312 -14.73 2.88 -18.45
C TYR A 312 -14.46 3.07 -19.96
N ARG A 313 -13.34 2.58 -20.49
CA ARG A 313 -13.01 2.66 -21.92
C ARG A 313 -14.16 2.18 -22.82
N GLY A 314 -14.54 3.01 -23.78
CA GLY A 314 -15.64 2.76 -24.72
C GLY A 314 -17.02 3.19 -24.21
N SER A 315 -17.18 3.48 -22.91
CA SER A 315 -18.44 3.99 -22.34
C SER A 315 -18.67 5.45 -22.71
N LEU A 316 -19.94 5.84 -22.90
CA LEU A 316 -20.30 7.23 -23.16
C LEU A 316 -20.09 8.09 -21.90
N LEU A 317 -19.62 9.32 -22.08
CA LEU A 317 -19.35 10.25 -20.97
C LEU A 317 -20.58 10.53 -20.10
N LYS A 318 -21.78 10.52 -20.69
CA LYS A 318 -23.06 10.70 -19.97
C LYS A 318 -23.44 9.52 -19.07
N HIS A 319 -22.84 8.35 -19.28
CA HIS A 319 -23.11 7.12 -18.52
C HIS A 319 -22.06 6.83 -17.45
N LEU A 320 -21.06 7.70 -17.28
CA LEU A 320 -20.07 7.49 -16.22
C LEU A 320 -20.73 7.61 -14.85
N PRO A 321 -20.34 6.78 -13.87
CA PRO A 321 -20.75 6.97 -12.48
C PRO A 321 -20.30 8.33 -11.91
N GLU A 322 -21.08 8.90 -11.00
CA GLU A 322 -20.80 10.22 -10.42
C GLU A 322 -19.53 10.24 -9.56
N ASP A 323 -19.30 9.18 -8.79
CA ASP A 323 -18.08 8.98 -8.00
C ASP A 323 -16.83 8.95 -8.89
N TYR A 324 -16.93 8.34 -10.07
CA TYR A 324 -15.86 8.34 -11.05
C TYR A 324 -15.60 9.74 -11.64
N VAL A 325 -16.66 10.50 -11.96
CA VAL A 325 -16.50 11.91 -12.39
C VAL A 325 -15.91 12.76 -11.27
N GLY A 326 -16.31 12.52 -10.01
CA GLY A 326 -15.74 13.16 -8.84
C GLY A 326 -14.25 12.86 -8.67
N TRP A 327 -13.85 11.60 -8.80
CA TRP A 327 -12.45 11.19 -8.80
C TRP A 327 -11.65 11.89 -9.92
N MET A 328 -12.15 11.88 -11.17
CA MET A 328 -11.49 12.57 -12.29
C MET A 328 -11.27 14.06 -12.01
N CYS A 329 -12.22 14.72 -11.34
CA CYS A 329 -12.10 16.11 -10.92
C CYS A 329 -11.22 16.30 -9.68
N GLY A 330 -11.08 15.30 -8.81
CA GLY A 330 -10.24 15.37 -7.62
C GLY A 330 -8.77 15.04 -7.87
N THR A 331 -8.45 14.32 -8.95
CA THR A 331 -7.09 13.90 -9.28
C THR A 331 -6.29 15.04 -9.91
N PRO A 332 -5.19 15.53 -9.27
CA PRO A 332 -4.33 16.55 -9.85
C PRO A 332 -3.76 16.13 -11.21
N GLY A 333 -3.74 17.04 -12.17
CA GLY A 333 -3.19 16.82 -13.51
C GLY A 333 -3.98 15.88 -14.43
N PHE A 334 -5.10 15.30 -13.95
CA PHE A 334 -5.86 14.32 -14.74
C PHE A 334 -6.31 14.86 -16.11
N PHE A 335 -6.70 16.14 -16.16
CA PHE A 335 -7.20 16.80 -17.36
C PHE A 335 -6.13 17.53 -18.20
N ASP A 336 -4.85 17.51 -17.82
CA ASP A 336 -3.80 18.31 -18.47
C ASP A 336 -3.69 18.02 -19.97
N ASN A 337 -3.87 16.75 -20.36
CA ASN A 337 -3.88 16.30 -21.76
C ASN A 337 -5.27 15.88 -22.25
N LYS A 338 -6.34 16.23 -21.53
CA LYS A 338 -7.72 15.73 -21.77
C LYS A 338 -8.76 16.84 -21.87
N ALA A 339 -8.37 18.02 -22.35
CA ALA A 339 -9.25 19.19 -22.48
C ALA A 339 -10.52 18.94 -23.33
N ALA A 340 -10.47 18.05 -24.33
CA ALA A 340 -11.65 17.68 -25.11
C ALA A 340 -12.70 16.95 -24.26
N MET A 341 -12.27 16.02 -23.41
CA MET A 341 -13.15 15.28 -22.51
C MET A 341 -13.78 16.19 -21.47
N LEU A 342 -13.01 17.11 -20.90
CA LEU A 342 -13.51 18.10 -19.95
C LEU A 342 -14.60 18.99 -20.58
N ARG A 343 -14.39 19.46 -21.82
CA ARG A 343 -15.41 20.20 -22.59
C ARG A 343 -16.69 19.40 -22.80
N HIS A 344 -16.57 18.10 -23.08
CA HIS A 344 -17.75 17.24 -23.22
C HIS A 344 -18.48 17.02 -21.89
N LEU A 345 -17.76 16.80 -20.79
CA LEU A 345 -18.36 16.70 -19.45
C LEU A 345 -19.06 18.00 -19.03
N ALA A 346 -18.48 19.15 -19.37
CA ALA A 346 -19.10 20.46 -19.13
C ALA A 346 -20.35 20.68 -19.99
N ALA A 347 -20.30 20.35 -21.28
CA ALA A 347 -21.45 20.42 -22.19
C ALA A 347 -22.61 19.52 -21.72
N LEU A 348 -22.30 18.36 -21.13
CA LEU A 348 -23.28 17.45 -20.54
C LEU A 348 -23.81 17.90 -19.17
N GLY A 349 -23.33 19.03 -18.62
CA GLY A 349 -23.71 19.50 -17.29
C GLY A 349 -23.17 18.62 -16.14
N ARG A 350 -22.21 17.73 -16.42
CA ARG A 350 -21.61 16.82 -15.43
C ARG A 350 -20.52 17.51 -14.59
N VAL A 351 -19.93 18.58 -15.13
CA VAL A 351 -18.91 19.43 -14.49
C VAL A 351 -19.21 20.89 -14.85
N ARG A 352 -18.91 21.85 -13.98
CA ARG A 352 -19.02 23.30 -14.24
C ARG A 352 -17.65 23.96 -14.15
N ALA A 353 -17.44 25.04 -14.90
CA ALA A 353 -16.29 25.91 -14.66
C ALA A 353 -16.67 26.94 -13.60
N GLY A 354 -15.96 26.97 -12.48
CA GLY A 354 -16.05 28.02 -11.46
C GLY A 354 -14.97 29.09 -11.68
N PRO A 355 -15.14 30.31 -11.12
CA PRO A 355 -14.10 31.32 -11.14
C PRO A 355 -12.87 30.83 -10.37
N GLY A 356 -11.88 30.32 -11.12
CA GLY A 356 -10.60 29.85 -10.60
C GLY A 356 -10.32 28.35 -10.75
N CYS A 357 -11.34 27.48 -10.89
CA CYS A 357 -11.23 26.00 -10.99
C CYS A 357 -12.53 25.40 -11.58
N PHE A 358 -12.51 24.16 -12.11
CA PHE A 358 -13.76 23.43 -12.42
C PHE A 358 -14.40 22.88 -11.12
N ALA A 359 -15.72 23.00 -10.98
CA ALA A 359 -16.53 22.61 -9.83
C ALA A 359 -17.67 21.66 -10.23
N ARG A 360 -18.12 20.80 -9.29
CA ARG A 360 -19.33 19.98 -9.41
C ARG A 360 -20.60 20.84 -9.21
N CYS A 361 -21.74 20.39 -9.74
CA CYS A 361 -23.01 21.10 -9.65
C CYS A 361 -23.94 20.46 -8.61
N ASP A 362 -23.75 20.81 -7.33
CA ASP A 362 -24.66 20.39 -6.26
C ASP A 362 -25.05 21.61 -5.43
N GLU A 363 -26.34 21.90 -5.33
CA GLU A 363 -26.91 22.99 -4.53
C GLU A 363 -26.78 22.80 -2.99
N TRP A 364 -25.95 21.87 -2.47
CA TRP A 364 -26.08 21.40 -1.08
C TRP A 364 -24.79 21.20 -0.25
N GLY A 365 -23.67 21.83 -0.61
CA GLY A 365 -22.52 21.97 0.31
C GLY A 365 -21.61 20.74 0.45
N LEU A 366 -20.32 21.02 0.67
CA LEU A 366 -19.14 20.13 0.65
C LEU A 366 -18.57 19.87 -0.77
N GLY A 367 -17.77 20.82 -1.23
CA GLY A 367 -17.06 20.77 -2.52
C GLY A 367 -15.64 20.23 -2.41
N TRP A 368 -15.19 19.56 -3.47
CA TRP A 368 -13.79 19.16 -3.70
C TRP A 368 -13.14 20.10 -4.72
N TYR A 369 -11.83 20.33 -4.60
CA TYR A 369 -11.07 21.36 -5.33
C TYR A 369 -10.07 20.76 -6.32
N ILE A 370 -9.96 21.35 -7.52
CA ILE A 370 -8.81 21.14 -8.43
C ILE A 370 -7.73 22.16 -8.06
N HIS A 371 -6.53 21.69 -7.71
CA HIS A 371 -5.40 22.56 -7.38
C HIS A 371 -4.82 23.26 -8.64
N LYS A 372 -4.37 24.51 -8.47
CA LYS A 372 -3.93 25.41 -9.55
C LYS A 372 -2.68 24.92 -10.28
N SER A 373 -2.81 24.52 -11.54
CA SER A 373 -1.71 24.47 -12.52
C SER A 373 -2.11 24.86 -13.95
N TRP A 374 -3.26 25.55 -14.14
CA TRP A 374 -3.75 25.94 -15.46
C TRP A 374 -3.69 27.48 -15.67
N ARG A 375 -2.53 27.98 -16.09
CA ARG A 375 -2.36 29.32 -16.70
C ARG A 375 -1.32 29.27 -17.82
N ALA A 376 -1.68 28.65 -18.94
CA ALA A 376 -1.12 28.95 -20.25
C ALA A 376 -2.05 28.34 -21.32
N GLY A 377 -2.70 29.16 -22.15
CA GLY A 377 -3.29 28.66 -23.40
C GLY A 377 -4.67 29.13 -23.83
N LEU A 378 -5.40 29.93 -23.05
CA LEU A 378 -6.61 30.60 -23.53
C LEU A 378 -6.41 32.12 -23.46
N GLY A 379 -5.60 32.61 -24.41
CA GLY A 379 -5.58 34.02 -24.77
C GLY A 379 -6.92 34.41 -25.36
N ALA A 380 -7.44 35.54 -24.90
CA ALA A 380 -8.60 36.20 -25.45
C ALA A 380 -8.41 36.45 -26.96
N CYS A 381 -9.33 35.93 -27.76
CA CYS A 381 -9.70 36.57 -29.01
C CYS A 381 -11.08 37.19 -28.78
N GLY A 382 -11.17 38.50 -29.05
CA GLY A 382 -12.44 39.20 -29.14
C GLY A 382 -13.26 38.78 -30.34
#